data_AF-A0A2E7LTL2-F1
#
_entry.id   AF-A0A2E7LTL2-F1
#
_cell.length_a   1.000
_cell.length_b   1.000
_cell.length_c   1.000
_cell.angle_alpha   90.00
_cell.angle_beta   90.00
_cell.angle_gamma   90.00
#
_symmetry.space_group_name_H-M   'P 1'
#
loop_
_entity.id
_entity.type
_entity.pdbx_description
1 polymer ?
#
loop_
_entity_poly.entity_id
_entity_poly.type
_entity_poly.pdbx_seq_one_letter_code
_entity_poly.pdbx_strand_id
1 'polypeptide(L)'
;MKANIKINSNDLNELNRKLSFLRGFDKKILSTELGRTALSIERLAKREVPAPTGTLRKSIATVIKDKTVSVVVDKNYAPYVEFGTGTKVDLTDMLKLGIPSSYAAQFKGAGIRKVNLPARPFLFSSARIEFNNLLERLQKKIKKFR
;
A
#
# COMPACT_ATOMS: atom_id res chain seq x y z
N MET A 1 13.30 22.71 46.16
CA MET A 1 13.28 21.24 46.31
C MET A 1 14.06 20.60 45.17
N LYS A 2 15.18 19.91 45.45
CA LYS A 2 15.84 19.03 44.46
C LYS A 2 15.31 17.62 44.68
N ALA A 3 14.40 17.16 43.83
CA ALA A 3 13.95 15.78 43.86
C ALA A 3 15.08 14.88 43.34
N ASN A 4 15.62 14.00 44.19
CA ASN A 4 16.55 12.96 43.78
C ASN A 4 15.74 11.79 43.21
N ILE A 5 15.41 11.88 41.92
CA ILE A 5 14.72 10.81 41.20
C ILE A 5 15.76 9.71 40.93
N LYS A 6 15.79 8.68 41.78
CA LYS A 6 16.56 7.46 41.51
C LYS A 6 15.84 6.68 40.41
N ILE A 7 16.28 6.85 39.16
CA ILE A 7 15.83 6.02 38.05
C ILE A 7 16.39 4.61 38.26
N ASN A 8 15.51 3.61 38.29
CA ASN A 8 15.90 2.21 38.33
C ASN A 8 16.73 1.86 37.08
N SER A 9 17.94 1.35 37.28
CA SER A 9 18.88 1.01 36.20
C SER A 9 18.34 -0.07 35.28
N ASN A 10 17.54 -1.01 35.80
CA ASN A 10 16.91 -2.06 35.00
C ASN A 10 15.86 -1.47 34.04
N ASP A 11 15.03 -0.55 34.53
CA ASP A 11 14.00 0.11 33.73
C ASP A 11 14.63 1.00 32.65
N LEU A 12 15.73 1.69 32.97
CA LEU A 12 16.50 2.49 32.01
C LEU A 12 17.13 1.61 30.92
N ASN A 13 17.68 0.45 31.30
CA ASN A 13 18.24 -0.51 30.36
C ASN A 13 17.15 -1.11 29.44
N GLU A 14 15.98 -1.43 29.98
CA GLU A 14 14.85 -1.91 29.19
C GLU A 14 14.37 -0.84 28.19
N LEU A 15 14.26 0.42 28.63
CA LEU A 15 13.92 1.54 27.77
C LEU A 15 14.94 1.71 26.63
N ASN A 16 16.24 1.69 26.96
CA ASN A 16 17.31 1.81 25.97
C ASN A 16 17.27 0.68 24.93
N ARG A 17 16.95 -0.56 25.34
CA ARG A 17 16.75 -1.69 24.43
C ARG A 17 15.56 -1.49 23.49
N LYS A 18 14.43 -0.99 24.00
CA LYS A 18 13.25 -0.68 23.16
C LYS A 18 13.55 0.44 22.16
N LEU A 19 14.23 1.50 22.59
CA LEU A 19 14.63 2.61 21.73
C LEU A 19 15.62 2.18 20.64
N SER A 20 16.61 1.34 20.96
CA SER A 20 17.57 0.85 19.97
C SER A 20 16.89 -0.04 18.91
N PHE A 21 15.93 -0.86 19.32
CA PHE A 21 15.11 -1.64 18.39
C PHE A 21 14.27 -0.76 17.47
N LEU A 22 13.55 0.23 18.00
CA LEU A 22 12.74 1.13 17.18
C LEU A 22 13.61 1.84 16.13
N ARG A 23 14.81 2.29 16.51
CA ARG A 23 15.78 2.90 15.57
C ARG A 23 16.24 1.93 14.47
N GLY A 24 16.50 0.67 14.80
CA GLY A 24 16.89 -0.35 13.82
C GLY A 24 15.74 -0.82 12.93
N PHE A 25 14.53 -0.91 13.51
CA PHE A 25 13.31 -1.30 12.84
C PHE A 25 12.94 -0.31 11.74
N ASP A 26 12.94 0.97 12.07
CA ASP A 26 12.62 2.05 11.14
C ASP A 26 13.58 2.08 9.93
N LYS A 27 14.89 2.06 10.17
CA LYS A 27 15.88 2.25 9.09
C LYS A 27 15.93 1.10 8.08
N LYS A 28 15.88 -0.15 8.55
CA LYS A 28 16.19 -1.32 7.70
C LYS A 28 15.00 -2.24 7.51
N ILE A 29 14.29 -2.58 8.60
CA ILE A 29 13.21 -3.56 8.54
C ILE A 29 12.03 -2.99 7.78
N LEU A 30 11.58 -1.80 8.15
CA LEU A 30 10.45 -1.15 7.51
C LEU A 30 10.73 -0.91 6.03
N SER A 31 11.87 -0.30 5.68
CA SER A 31 12.27 -0.05 4.29
C SER A 31 12.30 -1.33 3.43
N THR A 32 12.84 -2.43 3.96
CA THR A 32 12.87 -3.72 3.26
C THR A 32 11.46 -4.27 3.04
N GLU A 33 10.61 -4.20 4.05
CA GLU A 33 9.24 -4.68 3.95
C GLU A 33 8.39 -3.81 3.02
N LEU A 34 8.59 -2.50 2.98
CA LEU A 34 7.93 -1.61 2.01
C LEU A 34 8.34 -1.95 0.57
N GLY A 35 9.63 -2.10 0.29
CA GLY A 35 10.12 -2.50 -1.03
C GLY A 35 9.60 -3.86 -1.46
N ARG A 36 9.61 -4.85 -0.55
CA ARG A 36 9.03 -6.17 -0.78
C ARG A 36 7.54 -6.08 -1.10
N THR A 37 6.81 -5.26 -0.36
CA THR A 37 5.36 -5.09 -0.52
C THR A 37 5.04 -4.50 -1.89
N ALA A 38 5.76 -3.47 -2.32
CA ALA A 38 5.54 -2.86 -3.63
C ALA A 38 5.82 -3.82 -4.79
N LEU A 39 6.91 -4.58 -4.73
CA LEU A 39 7.20 -5.62 -5.73
C LEU A 39 6.14 -6.73 -5.75
N SER A 40 5.62 -7.12 -4.58
CA SER A 40 4.51 -8.06 -4.49
C SER A 40 3.23 -7.49 -5.10
N ILE A 41 2.91 -6.21 -4.84
CA ILE A 41 1.77 -5.51 -5.43
C ILE A 41 1.91 -5.50 -6.94
N GLU A 42 3.06 -5.10 -7.47
CA GLU A 42 3.32 -5.07 -8.92
C GLU A 42 3.12 -6.47 -9.53
N ARG A 43 3.70 -7.51 -8.93
CA ARG A 43 3.58 -8.89 -9.41
C ARG A 43 2.13 -9.36 -9.41
N LEU A 44 1.39 -9.09 -8.33
CA LEU A 44 0.00 -9.47 -8.19
C LEU A 44 -0.88 -8.71 -9.19
N ALA A 45 -0.71 -7.39 -9.27
CA ALA A 45 -1.43 -6.54 -10.21
C ALA A 45 -1.19 -6.97 -11.66
N LYS A 46 0.05 -7.31 -12.04
CA LYS A 46 0.37 -7.86 -13.37
C LYS A 46 -0.36 -9.16 -13.68
N ARG A 47 -0.60 -10.00 -12.66
CA ARG A 47 -1.33 -11.27 -12.78
C ARG A 47 -2.83 -11.04 -12.93
N GLU A 48 -3.39 -10.15 -12.12
CA GLU A 48 -4.85 -9.88 -12.09
C GLU A 48 -5.33 -8.99 -13.25
N VAL A 49 -4.42 -8.25 -13.92
CA VAL A 49 -4.80 -7.44 -15.10
C VAL A 49 -5.45 -8.30 -16.18
N PRO A 50 -6.66 -7.93 -16.65
CA PRO A 50 -7.25 -8.50 -17.86
C PRO A 50 -6.38 -8.13 -19.07
N ALA A 51 -5.73 -9.11 -19.69
CA ALA A 51 -4.67 -8.85 -20.67
C ALA A 51 -4.99 -9.40 -22.07
N PRO A 52 -5.84 -8.73 -22.87
CA PRO A 52 -6.00 -9.08 -24.28
C PRO A 52 -4.73 -8.78 -25.09
N THR A 53 -4.01 -7.69 -24.79
CA THR A 53 -2.83 -7.24 -25.54
C THR A 53 -1.54 -7.14 -24.72
N GLY A 54 -1.62 -7.34 -23.39
CA GLY A 54 -0.47 -7.28 -22.47
C GLY A 54 0.14 -5.89 -22.23
N THR A 55 -0.30 -4.86 -22.95
CA THR A 55 0.20 -3.47 -22.82
C THR A 55 -0.06 -2.88 -21.43
N LEU A 56 -1.28 -3.04 -20.91
CA LEU A 56 -1.64 -2.60 -19.57
C LEU A 56 -0.79 -3.30 -18.49
N ARG A 57 -0.60 -4.62 -18.63
CA ARG A 57 0.26 -5.42 -17.73
C ARG A 57 1.70 -4.88 -17.69
N LYS A 58 2.28 -4.56 -18.86
CA LYS A 58 3.65 -4.03 -18.96
C LYS A 58 3.80 -2.62 -18.37
N SER A 59 2.72 -1.84 -18.34
CA SER A 59 2.73 -0.47 -17.80
C SER A 59 2.73 -0.37 -16.29
N ILE A 60 2.57 -1.50 -15.58
CA ILE A 60 2.63 -1.54 -14.12
C ILE A 60 4.08 -1.64 -13.69
N ALA A 61 4.52 -0.70 -12.84
CA ALA A 61 5.89 -0.68 -12.36
C ALA A 61 5.98 -0.17 -10.92
N THR A 62 6.89 -0.75 -10.16
CA THR A 62 7.35 -0.18 -8.89
C THR A 62 8.36 0.92 -9.16
N VAL A 63 8.13 2.09 -8.58
CA VAL A 63 9.03 3.24 -8.60
C VAL A 63 9.53 3.47 -7.18
N ILE A 64 10.85 3.47 -7.01
CA ILE A 64 11.49 3.82 -5.74
C ILE A 64 12.09 5.21 -5.92
N LYS A 65 11.63 6.16 -5.12
CA LYS A 65 12.16 7.53 -5.10
C LYS A 65 12.45 7.91 -3.66
N ASP A 66 13.70 8.19 -3.36
CA ASP A 66 14.19 8.52 -2.03
C ASP A 66 13.78 7.46 -0.98
N LYS A 67 12.96 7.86 -0.01
CA LYS A 67 12.43 7.00 1.07
C LYS A 67 11.01 6.52 0.78
N THR A 68 10.53 6.72 -0.45
CA THR A 68 9.16 6.40 -0.85
C THR A 68 9.18 5.32 -1.91
N VAL A 69 8.26 4.37 -1.78
CA VAL A 69 8.01 3.34 -2.79
C VAL A 69 6.59 3.53 -3.29
N SER A 70 6.42 3.52 -4.60
CA SER A 70 5.13 3.70 -5.27
C SER A 70 4.95 2.62 -6.32
N VAL A 71 3.71 2.20 -6.55
CA VAL A 71 3.36 1.35 -7.69
C VAL A 71 2.50 2.17 -8.62
N VAL A 72 2.95 2.32 -9.86
CA VAL A 72 2.34 3.19 -10.88
C VAL A 72 1.83 2.37 -12.05
N VAL A 73 0.85 2.92 -12.76
CA VAL A 73 0.30 2.35 -14.00
C VAL A 73 0.30 3.41 -15.07
N ASP A 74 1.17 3.26 -16.07
CA ASP A 74 1.42 4.27 -17.11
C ASP A 74 0.46 4.13 -18.31
N LYS A 75 -0.86 4.20 -18.04
CA LYS A 75 -1.92 4.24 -19.07
C LYS A 75 -3.11 5.07 -18.62
N ASN A 76 -3.49 6.05 -19.45
CA ASN A 76 -4.64 6.92 -19.21
C ASN A 76 -5.97 6.18 -19.08
N TYR A 77 -6.10 5.00 -19.70
CA TYR A 77 -7.31 4.19 -19.60
C TYR A 77 -7.34 3.22 -18.41
N ALA A 78 -6.23 3.08 -17.68
CA ALA A 78 -6.13 2.16 -16.54
C ALA A 78 -7.19 2.43 -15.45
N PRO A 79 -7.51 3.69 -15.07
CA PRO A 79 -8.55 3.95 -14.08
C PRO A 79 -9.93 3.45 -14.51
N TYR A 80 -10.26 3.50 -15.80
CA TYR A 80 -11.55 2.98 -16.30
C TYR A 80 -11.63 1.45 -16.27
N VAL A 81 -10.49 0.76 -16.35
CA VAL A 81 -10.42 -0.70 -16.17
C VAL A 81 -10.54 -1.03 -14.69
N GLU A 82 -9.78 -0.33 -13.85
CA GLU A 82 -9.73 -0.54 -12.41
C GLU A 82 -11.10 -0.32 -11.76
N PHE A 83 -11.74 0.82 -12.04
CA PHE A 83 -12.97 1.23 -11.38
C PHE A 83 -14.22 0.95 -12.19
N GLY A 84 -14.12 0.64 -13.48
CA GLY A 84 -15.29 0.56 -14.36
C GLY A 84 -15.77 1.94 -14.83
N THR A 85 -16.92 1.96 -15.51
CA THR A 85 -17.46 3.18 -16.13
C THR A 85 -18.97 3.32 -15.94
N GLY A 86 -19.46 4.57 -15.97
CA GLY A 86 -20.88 4.90 -15.87
C GLY A 86 -21.51 4.42 -14.56
N THR A 87 -22.62 3.67 -14.64
CA THR A 87 -23.31 3.13 -13.46
C THR A 87 -22.61 1.92 -12.83
N LYS A 88 -21.56 1.39 -13.46
CA LYS A 88 -20.82 0.19 -12.99
C LYS A 88 -19.50 0.55 -12.31
N VAL A 89 -19.38 1.77 -11.80
CA VAL A 89 -18.18 2.21 -11.08
C VAL A 89 -18.14 1.54 -9.71
N ASP A 90 -17.05 0.85 -9.40
CA ASP A 90 -16.78 0.24 -8.09
C ASP A 90 -15.52 0.87 -7.47
N LEU A 91 -15.67 1.38 -6.25
CA LEU A 91 -14.63 2.06 -5.49
C LEU A 91 -14.28 1.32 -4.18
N THR A 92 -14.82 0.11 -4.00
CA THR A 92 -14.77 -0.62 -2.73
C THR A 92 -13.34 -0.87 -2.24
N ASP A 93 -12.43 -1.26 -3.13
CA ASP A 93 -11.05 -1.56 -2.78
C ASP A 93 -10.28 -0.31 -2.32
N MET A 94 -10.52 0.81 -2.99
CA MET A 94 -9.93 2.10 -2.64
C MET A 94 -10.42 2.59 -1.27
N LEU A 95 -11.73 2.50 -1.01
CA LEU A 95 -12.31 2.91 0.27
C LEU A 95 -11.79 2.05 1.43
N LYS A 96 -11.63 0.74 1.22
CA LYS A 96 -11.06 -0.18 2.22
C LYS A 96 -9.59 0.09 2.52
N LEU A 97 -8.87 0.73 1.61
CA LEU A 97 -7.49 1.21 1.83
C LEU A 97 -7.45 2.56 2.57
N GLY A 98 -8.60 3.12 2.96
CA GLY A 98 -8.69 4.42 3.64
C GLY A 98 -8.46 5.62 2.73
N ILE A 99 -8.46 5.41 1.41
CA ILE A 99 -8.32 6.50 0.44
C ILE A 99 -9.70 7.17 0.29
N PRO A 100 -9.80 8.50 0.44
CA PRO A 100 -11.08 9.19 0.44
C PRO A 100 -11.76 9.13 -0.94
N SER A 101 -13.08 9.12 -0.93
CA SER A 101 -13.91 9.11 -2.15
C SER A 101 -13.67 10.32 -3.06
N SER A 102 -13.15 11.43 -2.52
CA SER A 102 -12.73 12.61 -3.28
C SER A 102 -11.63 12.30 -4.29
N TYR A 103 -10.73 11.35 -4.00
CA TYR A 103 -9.72 10.88 -4.94
C TYR A 103 -10.34 10.08 -6.09
N ALA A 104 -11.37 9.27 -5.84
CA ALA A 104 -12.07 8.56 -6.91
C ALA A 104 -13.00 9.45 -7.73
N ALA A 105 -13.48 10.55 -7.14
CA ALA A 105 -14.39 11.48 -7.82
C ALA A 105 -13.76 12.04 -9.10
N GLN A 106 -12.43 12.19 -9.16
CA GLN A 106 -11.72 12.62 -10.38
C GLN A 106 -11.86 11.62 -11.55
N PHE A 107 -12.15 10.36 -11.28
CA PHE A 107 -12.31 9.31 -12.29
C PHE A 107 -13.78 9.01 -12.62
N LYS A 108 -14.75 9.67 -11.95
CA LYS A 108 -16.16 9.55 -12.31
C LYS A 108 -16.38 10.23 -13.67
N GLY A 109 -16.71 9.43 -14.68
CA GLY A 109 -17.11 9.94 -15.99
C GLY A 109 -18.43 10.71 -15.90
N ALA A 110 -18.62 11.70 -16.77
CA ALA A 110 -19.81 12.56 -16.82
C ALA A 110 -21.14 11.85 -17.15
N GLY A 111 -21.18 10.51 -17.19
CA GLY A 111 -22.38 9.73 -17.50
C GLY A 111 -22.86 9.80 -18.96
N ILE A 112 -22.13 10.48 -19.84
CA ILE A 112 -22.54 10.76 -21.23
C ILE A 112 -22.43 9.51 -22.14
N ARG A 113 -21.60 8.53 -21.78
CA ARG A 113 -21.34 7.35 -22.62
C ARG A 113 -22.41 6.28 -22.43
N LYS A 114 -22.95 5.75 -23.54
CA LYS A 114 -23.97 4.67 -23.55
C LYS A 114 -23.43 3.28 -23.16
N VAL A 115 -22.12 3.07 -23.19
CA VAL A 115 -21.51 1.76 -22.89
C VAL A 115 -20.88 1.77 -21.50
N ASN A 116 -21.49 1.02 -20.57
CA ASN A 116 -20.99 0.84 -19.21
C ASN A 116 -20.24 -0.49 -19.08
N LEU A 117 -18.92 -0.39 -18.89
CA LEU A 117 -18.04 -1.51 -18.60
C LEU A 117 -17.92 -1.72 -17.08
N PRO A 118 -18.03 -2.96 -16.58
CA PRO A 118 -17.83 -3.27 -15.17
C PRO A 118 -16.37 -3.06 -14.76
N ALA A 119 -16.16 -2.78 -13.48
CA ALA A 119 -14.84 -2.75 -12.86
C ALA A 119 -14.12 -4.10 -12.99
N ARG A 120 -12.82 -4.03 -13.26
CA ARG A 120 -11.90 -5.17 -13.28
C ARG A 120 -10.66 -4.78 -12.46
N PRO A 121 -10.81 -4.70 -11.12
CA PRO A 121 -9.79 -4.14 -10.25
C PRO A 121 -8.56 -5.04 -10.21
N PHE A 122 -7.39 -4.45 -10.43
CA PHE A 122 -6.11 -5.15 -10.45
C PHE A 122 -5.08 -4.47 -9.55
N LEU A 123 -5.10 -3.14 -9.41
CA LEU A 123 -4.10 -2.41 -8.63
C LEU A 123 -4.50 -2.27 -7.16
N PHE A 124 -5.66 -1.67 -6.89
CA PHE A 124 -6.11 -1.42 -5.51
C PHE A 124 -6.53 -2.71 -4.81
N SER A 125 -7.08 -3.67 -5.55
CA SER A 125 -7.33 -5.03 -5.05
C SER A 125 -6.02 -5.68 -4.57
N SER A 126 -4.96 -5.63 -5.40
CA SER A 126 -3.63 -6.14 -5.07
C SER A 126 -2.98 -5.39 -3.91
N ALA A 127 -3.08 -4.06 -3.92
CA ALA A 127 -2.56 -3.20 -2.87
C ALA A 127 -3.20 -3.53 -1.52
N ARG A 128 -4.52 -3.76 -1.47
CA ARG A 128 -5.21 -4.16 -0.23
C ARG A 128 -4.71 -5.50 0.30
N ILE A 129 -4.57 -6.50 -0.56
CA ILE A 129 -4.09 -7.83 -0.16
C ILE A 129 -2.67 -7.72 0.42
N GLU A 130 -1.76 -7.07 -0.31
CA GLU A 130 -0.37 -6.97 0.12
C GLU A 130 -0.16 -6.01 1.29
N PHE A 131 -1.03 -5.01 1.48
CA PHE A 131 -1.05 -4.17 2.67
C PHE A 131 -1.38 -4.99 3.92
N ASN A 132 -2.38 -5.85 3.87
CA ASN A 132 -2.68 -6.76 4.97
C ASN A 132 -1.50 -7.70 5.25
N ASN A 133 -0.90 -8.27 4.20
CA ASN A 133 0.29 -9.12 4.33
C ASN A 133 1.48 -8.35 4.95
N LEU A 134 1.65 -7.06 4.62
CA LEU A 134 2.65 -6.19 5.23
C LEU A 134 2.39 -6.04 6.73
N LEU A 135 1.16 -5.71 7.13
CA LEU A 135 0.80 -5.57 8.54
C LEU A 135 1.11 -6.84 9.34
N GLU A 136 0.75 -8.01 8.81
CA GLU A 136 1.07 -9.29 9.44
C GLU A 136 2.59 -9.51 9.57
N ARG A 137 3.37 -9.20 8.54
CA ARG A 137 4.84 -9.33 8.57
C ARG A 137 5.46 -8.39 9.60
N LEU A 138 4.97 -7.15 9.69
CA LEU A 138 5.45 -6.18 10.67
C LEU A 138 5.09 -6.62 12.10
N GLN A 139 3.86 -7.06 12.34
CA GLN A 139 3.42 -7.58 13.64
C GLN A 139 4.27 -8.78 14.10
N LYS A 140 4.54 -9.73 13.20
CA LYS A 140 5.42 -10.89 13.50
C LYS A 140 6.82 -10.46 13.92
N LYS A 141 7.40 -9.45 13.25
CA LYS A 141 8.75 -8.93 13.58
C LYS A 141 8.77 -8.15 14.89
N ILE A 142 7.73 -7.36 15.17
CA ILE A 142 7.61 -6.63 16.44
C ILE A 142 7.42 -7.62 17.60
N LYS A 143 6.58 -8.65 17.43
CA LYS A 143 6.35 -9.68 18.45
C LYS A 143 7.61 -10.47 18.78
N LYS A 144 8.48 -10.73 17.81
CA LYS A 144 9.77 -11.41 18.04
C LYS A 144 10.71 -10.60 18.96
N PHE A 145 10.49 -9.30 19.09
CA PHE A 145 11.29 -8.43 19.94
C PHE A 145 10.69 -8.21 21.34
N ARG A 146 9.41 -8.51 21.52
CA ARG A 146 8.72 -8.48 22.81
C ARG A 146 9.02 -9.75 23.60
#